data_AF-A0AAN9BKN3-F1
#
_entry.id   AF-A0AAN9BKN3-F1
#
_cell.length_a   1.000
_cell.length_b   1.000
_cell.length_c   1.000
_cell.angle_alpha   90.00
_cell.angle_beta   90.00
_cell.angle_gamma   90.00
#
_symmetry.space_group_name_H-M   'P 1'
#
loop_
_entity.id
_entity.type
_entity.pdbx_description
1 polymer ?
#
loop_
_entity_poly.entity_id
_entity_poly.type
_entity_poly.pdbx_seq_one_letter_code
_entity_poly.pdbx_strand_id
1 'polypeptide(L)'
;MLCMHLYIFTLFGMLLFPIPQDSDVRKRNTTHPGKHPAGFQDDPGNVTEAPVSPIDAEGGQYFSSLLDSFMSLLVLLTTANNPDVTMPAYSRNRLFSIFFMLFLIIGLYCFWNMLTAVIYNQFRGYFLSSMQSSLVRRRLGVRAAFEVLRRKKGLFHHASSMAPISNDVGGFVIRAVLEKAMLPKTMKSSLIEKVKQHPELMYSATDFQQLFTALDTEIAPPTEVGVRWFERPTLRRIQRVIVHKYFSYFGMGVALCNVVVITVELATEFAESFDDSTSDLRVVNFAFANYYVLEQLLKIWANGPRRYIHFKSNIFDAIITVALVIGELYSAIKFGIPFFYNRSDAGSITTLWNVLRIINILIMVRLLKIISFFRSMRVITSVLLDLVSNMKAFAGVLIVIYYVFAILGMELFRGVITFDNVTESNVTYECGSYRQLQYWSNNFDDFAATIMVLWDVMVVNNWMVFLEAYRAATSAWSYLYFVAWWLISVIIVLNLFTALIMENFIMKWDRHQIQQEAEAFHTPVTLNSVHDMFRGLLKEPADNELLMQLCLHQHLTLER
;
A
#
# COMPACT_ATOMS: atom_id res chain seq x y z
N MET A 1 4.41 8.18 29.10
CA MET A 1 5.86 7.89 29.06
C MET A 1 6.58 8.73 28.02
N LEU A 2 6.25 8.61 26.72
CA LEU A 2 6.93 9.38 25.66
C LEU A 2 6.88 10.91 25.86
N CYS A 3 5.72 11.48 26.24
CA CYS A 3 5.63 12.92 26.51
C CYS A 3 6.48 13.35 27.72
N MET A 4 6.61 12.50 28.74
CA MET A 4 7.50 12.80 29.88
C MET A 4 8.97 12.73 29.48
N HIS A 5 9.35 11.75 28.66
CA HIS A 5 10.70 11.67 28.07
C HIS A 5 11.05 12.94 27.30
N LEU A 6 10.18 13.36 26.39
CA LEU A 6 10.35 14.62 25.65
C LEU A 6 10.47 15.82 26.59
N TYR A 7 9.56 15.96 27.55
CA TYR A 7 9.55 17.09 28.48
C TYR A 7 10.82 17.17 29.35
N ILE A 8 11.25 16.04 29.93
CA ILE A 8 12.45 15.97 30.78
C ILE A 8 13.71 16.31 29.97
N PHE A 9 13.85 15.73 28.77
CA PHE A 9 14.99 16.03 27.90
C PHE A 9 14.96 17.45 27.35
N THR A 10 13.78 18.05 27.19
CA THR A 10 13.63 19.47 26.83
C THR A 10 14.19 20.36 27.93
N LEU A 11 13.80 20.13 29.18
CA LEU A 11 14.31 20.88 30.33
C LEU A 11 15.82 20.68 30.52
N PHE A 12 16.30 19.45 30.38
CA PHE A 12 17.73 19.16 30.48
C PHE A 12 18.53 19.79 29.33
N GLY A 13 18.00 19.75 28.10
CA GLY A 13 18.61 20.37 26.93
C GLY A 13 18.72 21.89 27.08
N MET A 14 17.67 22.56 27.56
CA MET A 14 17.72 24.00 27.84
C MET A 14 18.75 24.37 28.92
N LEU A 15 18.95 23.52 29.93
CA LEU A 15 19.96 23.75 30.97
C LEU A 15 21.39 23.46 30.48
N LEU A 16 21.54 22.47 29.60
CA LEU A 16 22.83 22.04 29.07
C LEU A 16 23.34 22.97 27.95
N PHE A 17 22.42 23.56 27.19
CA PHE A 17 22.69 24.46 26.05
C PHE A 17 22.09 25.85 26.29
N PRO A 18 22.65 26.66 27.21
CA PRO A 18 22.13 27.98 27.51
C PRO A 18 22.34 28.96 26.34
N ILE A 19 21.44 29.94 26.24
CA ILE A 19 21.59 31.08 25.31
C ILE A 19 22.70 31.99 25.86
N PRO A 20 23.67 32.43 25.04
CA PRO A 20 24.66 33.41 25.46
C PRO A 20 23.97 34.73 25.85
N GLN A 21 24.31 35.30 27.01
CA GLN A 21 23.88 36.66 27.34
C GLN A 21 24.73 37.70 26.58
N ASP A 22 24.09 38.72 26.01
CA ASP A 22 24.71 39.84 25.27
C ASP A 22 25.92 40.50 25.97
N SER A 23 26.03 40.37 27.30
CA SER A 23 27.14 40.90 28.08
C SER A 23 28.50 40.24 27.79
N ASP A 24 28.55 39.01 27.30
CA ASP A 24 29.81 38.32 27.00
C ASP A 24 30.36 38.68 25.60
N VAL A 25 29.48 39.06 24.67
CA VAL A 25 29.86 39.61 23.36
C VAL A 25 30.52 40.97 23.53
N ARG A 26 29.99 41.82 24.43
CA ARG A 26 30.55 43.15 24.69
C ARG A 26 31.89 43.12 25.42
N LYS A 27 32.11 42.13 26.31
CA LYS A 27 33.38 41.99 27.05
C LYS A 27 34.54 41.53 26.16
N ARG A 28 34.32 40.65 25.19
CA ARG A 28 35.38 40.20 24.25
C ARG A 28 35.90 41.31 23.36
N ASN A 29 35.05 42.27 22.95
CA ASN A 29 35.49 43.44 22.18
C ASN A 29 36.34 44.44 22.98
N THR A 30 36.45 44.30 24.30
CA THR A 30 37.17 45.25 25.18
C THR A 30 38.52 44.75 25.70
N THR A 31 38.93 43.51 25.39
CA THR A 31 40.19 42.93 25.89
C THR A 31 41.21 42.71 24.78
N HIS A 32 41.80 43.82 24.29
CA HIS A 32 43.20 43.89 23.83
C HIS A 32 43.63 45.35 23.59
N PRO A 33 44.30 46.04 24.55
CA PRO A 33 45.17 47.16 24.24
C PRO A 33 46.59 46.62 24.05
N GLY A 34 46.85 46.00 22.91
CA GLY A 34 48.18 45.55 22.51
C GLY A 34 48.90 46.64 21.72
N LYS A 35 49.94 47.23 22.32
CA LYS A 35 50.84 48.24 21.74
C LYS A 35 51.30 47.90 20.31
N HIS A 36 51.15 48.84 19.38
CA HIS A 36 52.03 48.99 18.21
C HIS A 36 52.34 50.48 17.95
N PRO A 37 53.52 50.80 17.37
CA PRO A 37 54.11 52.13 17.41
C PRO A 37 53.56 53.07 16.34
N ALA A 38 53.79 54.36 16.58
CA ALA A 38 53.35 55.51 15.79
C ALA A 38 53.66 55.41 14.28
N GLY A 39 52.67 55.81 13.47
CA GLY A 39 52.86 56.23 12.10
C GLY A 39 51.95 55.55 11.08
N PHE A 40 50.65 55.87 11.09
CA PHE A 40 49.85 55.97 9.86
C PHE A 40 48.56 56.75 10.15
N GLN A 41 48.14 57.54 9.17
CA GLN A 41 47.15 58.61 9.27
C GLN A 41 45.73 58.05 9.12
N ASP A 42 44.81 58.47 10.00
CA ASP A 42 43.42 58.02 10.05
C ASP A 42 42.61 58.43 8.80
N ASP A 43 41.97 57.46 8.15
CA ASP A 43 40.83 57.67 7.24
C ASP A 43 39.53 57.28 7.99
N PRO A 44 38.49 58.14 8.08
CA PRO A 44 37.27 57.82 8.79
C PRO A 44 36.31 57.09 7.83
N GLY A 45 36.40 55.77 7.76
CA GLY A 45 35.54 54.97 6.89
C GLY A 45 35.34 53.55 7.41
N ASN A 46 34.07 53.21 7.67
CA ASN A 46 33.55 51.86 7.90
C ASN A 46 34.14 51.08 9.08
N VAL A 47 33.49 51.23 10.24
CA VAL A 47 33.40 50.13 11.21
C VAL A 47 32.53 49.05 10.57
N THR A 48 33.12 48.19 9.74
CA THR A 48 32.52 46.88 9.45
C THR A 48 32.49 46.11 10.75
N GLU A 49 31.32 46.03 11.37
CA GLU A 49 31.02 45.01 12.37
C GLU A 49 31.42 43.66 11.77
N ALA A 50 32.44 43.03 12.36
CA ALA A 50 32.77 41.66 12.00
C ALA A 50 31.53 40.80 12.28
N PRO A 51 31.07 39.97 11.32
CA PRO A 51 29.91 39.13 11.56
C PRO A 51 30.23 38.20 12.73
N VAL A 52 29.40 38.27 13.77
CA VAL A 52 29.41 37.32 14.89
C VAL A 52 29.44 35.92 14.27
N SER A 53 30.48 35.14 14.57
CA SER A 53 30.57 33.79 14.03
C SER A 53 29.35 32.99 14.52
N PRO A 54 28.64 32.23 13.66
CA PRO A 54 27.43 31.49 14.03
C PRO A 54 27.65 30.37 15.07
N ILE A 55 28.87 30.24 15.59
CA ILE A 55 29.34 29.18 16.48
C ILE A 55 29.04 29.50 17.96
N ASP A 56 28.80 30.77 18.31
CA ASP A 56 28.72 31.16 19.73
C ASP A 56 27.32 30.97 20.37
N ALA A 57 26.25 30.65 19.61
CA ALA A 57 24.88 30.54 20.15
C ALA A 57 24.35 29.09 20.17
N GLU A 58 24.95 28.22 20.99
CA GLU A 58 24.57 26.78 21.12
C GLU A 58 23.07 26.54 21.34
N GLY A 59 22.46 27.30 22.25
CA GLY A 59 21.02 27.22 22.54
C GLY A 59 20.16 28.13 21.66
N GLY A 60 20.76 29.06 20.91
CA GLY A 60 20.01 30.11 20.21
C GLY A 60 19.15 29.61 19.05
N GLN A 61 19.59 28.55 18.37
CA GLN A 61 18.90 28.05 17.17
C GLN A 61 17.82 27.00 17.48
N TYR A 62 18.10 26.04 18.36
CA TYR A 62 17.18 24.91 18.62
C TYR A 62 16.62 24.87 20.05
N PHE A 63 17.30 25.48 21.03
CA PHE A 63 16.95 25.39 22.45
C PHE A 63 16.60 26.77 23.08
N SER A 64 16.09 27.69 22.26
CA SER A 64 15.90 29.09 22.64
C SER A 64 14.68 29.31 23.54
N SER A 65 13.59 28.61 23.28
CA SER A 65 12.38 28.63 24.09
C SER A 65 11.94 27.22 24.44
N LEU A 66 11.07 27.08 25.46
CA LEU A 66 10.50 25.78 25.82
C LEU A 66 9.77 25.13 24.63
N LEU A 67 9.05 25.93 23.84
CA LEU A 67 8.31 25.44 22.68
C LEU A 67 9.26 25.02 21.56
N ASP A 68 10.26 25.85 21.23
CA ASP A 68 11.23 25.56 20.16
C ASP A 68 12.11 24.35 20.51
N SER A 69 12.53 24.24 21.78
CA SER A 69 13.26 23.10 22.32
C SER A 69 12.43 21.82 22.24
N PHE A 70 11.16 21.89 22.65
CA PHE A 70 10.25 20.76 22.62
C PHE A 70 10.02 20.29 21.18
N MET A 71 9.80 21.22 20.24
CA MET A 71 9.62 20.89 18.84
C MET A 71 10.89 20.34 18.19
N SER A 72 12.05 20.92 18.49
CA SER A 72 13.33 20.41 17.98
C SER A 72 13.60 18.97 18.42
N LEU A 73 13.27 18.64 19.68
CA LEU A 73 13.36 17.27 20.20
C LEU A 73 12.25 16.35 19.68
N LEU A 74 11.04 16.86 19.42
CA LEU A 74 9.97 16.09 18.79
C LEU A 74 10.33 15.71 17.35
N VAL A 75 10.90 16.64 16.57
CA VAL A 75 11.43 16.37 15.23
C VAL A 75 12.61 15.40 15.33
N LEU A 76 13.48 15.53 16.32
CA LEU A 76 14.58 14.60 16.55
C LEU A 76 14.11 13.19 16.91
N LEU A 77 13.01 13.06 17.65
CA LEU A 77 12.41 11.76 17.96
C LEU A 77 12.05 11.00 16.67
N THR A 78 11.68 11.73 15.62
CA THR A 78 11.42 11.18 14.28
C THR A 78 12.66 11.08 13.41
N THR A 79 13.83 11.48 13.90
CA THR A 79 15.13 11.51 13.23
C THR A 79 15.22 12.43 12.00
N ALA A 80 14.25 13.31 11.78
CA ALA A 80 14.17 14.14 10.58
C ALA A 80 15.22 15.27 10.53
N ASN A 81 15.69 15.75 11.68
CA ASN A 81 16.71 16.82 11.81
C ASN A 81 18.04 16.30 12.38
N ASN A 82 18.29 14.99 12.30
CA ASN A 82 19.60 14.40 12.62
C ASN A 82 20.43 14.34 11.31
N PRO A 83 21.62 14.95 11.22
CA PRO A 83 22.47 15.42 12.32
C PRO A 83 22.33 16.90 12.73
N ASP A 84 21.56 17.71 12.02
CA ASP A 84 21.56 19.18 12.11
C ASP A 84 21.38 19.74 13.53
N VAL A 85 20.47 19.17 14.33
CA VAL A 85 20.25 19.60 15.73
C VAL A 85 21.42 19.28 16.67
N THR A 86 22.24 18.29 16.32
CA THR A 86 23.34 17.79 17.14
C THR A 86 24.67 18.49 16.84
N MET A 87 24.82 19.01 15.62
CA MET A 87 26.09 19.52 15.10
C MET A 87 26.63 20.72 15.89
N PRO A 88 25.83 21.75 16.26
CA PRO A 88 26.34 22.89 17.03
C PRO A 88 26.99 22.46 18.35
N ALA A 89 26.28 21.66 19.15
CA ALA A 89 26.77 21.12 20.42
C ALA A 89 27.97 20.17 20.24
N TYR A 90 27.92 19.29 19.24
CA TYR A 90 29.00 18.32 18.98
C TYR A 90 30.31 19.01 18.59
N SER A 91 30.22 20.10 17.82
CA SER A 91 31.39 20.85 17.36
C SER A 91 32.15 21.50 18.53
N ARG A 92 31.45 21.92 19.59
CA ARG A 92 32.07 22.48 20.80
C ARG A 92 32.62 21.40 21.73
N ASN A 93 31.82 20.37 22.03
CA ASN A 93 32.27 19.26 22.85
C ASN A 93 31.66 17.94 22.37
N ARG A 94 32.53 16.99 22.02
CA ARG A 94 32.12 15.65 21.58
C ARG A 94 31.24 14.94 22.61
N LEU A 95 31.39 15.23 23.90
CA LEU A 95 30.58 14.63 24.96
C LEU A 95 29.10 15.00 24.89
N PHE A 96 28.74 16.15 24.31
CA PHE A 96 27.34 16.53 24.15
C PHE A 96 26.57 15.63 23.18
N SER A 97 27.26 14.89 22.30
CA SER A 97 26.61 13.86 21.47
C SER A 97 25.94 12.75 22.29
N ILE A 98 26.45 12.47 23.51
CA ILE A 98 25.89 11.46 24.40
C ILE A 98 24.45 11.80 24.79
N PHE A 99 24.13 13.08 24.99
CA PHE A 99 22.76 13.53 25.29
C PHE A 99 21.78 13.13 24.18
N PHE A 100 22.13 13.43 22.92
CA PHE A 100 21.28 13.12 21.76
C PHE A 100 21.22 11.60 21.48
N MET A 101 22.33 10.88 21.65
CA MET A 101 22.34 9.42 21.52
C MET A 101 21.44 8.76 22.56
N LEU A 102 21.52 9.16 23.83
CA LEU A 102 20.66 8.63 24.89
C LEU A 102 19.18 8.97 24.64
N PHE A 103 18.91 10.19 24.20
CA PHE A 103 17.56 10.62 23.81
C PHE A 103 16.97 9.71 22.72
N LEU A 104 17.74 9.43 21.66
CA LEU A 104 17.31 8.57 20.56
C LEU A 104 17.20 7.10 20.96
N ILE A 105 18.12 6.57 21.76
CA ILE A 105 18.05 5.17 22.21
C ILE A 105 16.76 4.93 23.00
N ILE A 106 16.46 5.80 23.95
CA ILE A 106 15.26 5.67 24.78
C ILE A 106 13.99 5.99 23.98
N GLY A 107 14.00 7.09 23.22
CA GLY A 107 12.85 7.58 22.47
C GLY A 107 12.48 6.69 21.29
N LEU A 108 13.43 6.46 20.39
CA LEU A 108 13.23 5.71 19.15
C LEU A 108 13.27 4.20 19.42
N TYR A 109 14.37 3.66 19.94
CA TYR A 109 14.51 2.19 20.00
C TYR A 109 13.68 1.54 21.10
N CYS A 110 13.48 2.20 22.24
CA CYS A 110 12.62 1.65 23.30
C CYS A 110 11.15 2.06 23.10
N PHE A 111 10.82 3.35 23.17
CA PHE A 111 9.41 3.77 23.20
C PHE A 111 8.69 3.61 21.86
N TRP A 112 9.30 3.96 20.72
CA TRP A 112 8.66 3.81 19.41
C TRP A 112 8.34 2.35 19.10
N ASN A 113 9.33 1.46 19.27
CA ASN A 113 9.14 0.03 19.03
C ASN A 113 8.15 -0.61 20.02
N MET A 114 8.18 -0.19 21.30
CA MET A 114 7.19 -0.63 22.28
C MET A 114 5.77 -0.20 21.88
N LEU A 115 5.60 1.01 21.35
CA LEU A 115 4.30 1.50 20.88
C LEU A 115 3.78 0.68 19.71
N THR A 116 4.62 0.38 18.72
CA THR A 116 4.28 -0.54 17.63
C THR A 116 3.90 -1.92 18.16
N ALA A 117 4.62 -2.46 19.16
CA ALA A 117 4.31 -3.74 19.77
C ALA A 117 2.98 -3.74 20.54
N VAL A 118 2.66 -2.67 21.28
CA VAL A 118 1.38 -2.53 22.00
C VAL A 118 0.21 -2.45 21.02
N ILE A 119 0.35 -1.64 19.96
CA ILE A 119 -0.65 -1.55 18.89
C ILE A 119 -0.82 -2.93 18.25
N TYR A 120 0.27 -3.58 17.85
CA TYR A 120 0.23 -4.93 17.30
C TYR A 120 -0.50 -5.90 18.23
N ASN A 121 -0.18 -5.91 19.53
CA ASN A 121 -0.82 -6.82 20.48
C ASN A 121 -2.32 -6.57 20.65
N GLN A 122 -2.76 -5.31 20.54
CA GLN A 122 -4.18 -4.96 20.60
C GLN A 122 -4.95 -5.40 19.35
N PHE A 123 -4.31 -5.33 18.19
CA PHE A 123 -4.91 -5.73 16.92
C PHE A 123 -4.70 -7.22 16.59
N ARG A 124 -3.76 -7.88 17.25
CA ARG A 124 -3.48 -9.30 17.09
C ARG A 124 -4.71 -10.12 17.43
N GLY A 125 -5.13 -10.97 16.50
CA GLY A 125 -6.30 -11.81 16.69
C GLY A 125 -7.62 -11.06 16.53
N TYR A 126 -7.63 -9.77 16.17
CA TYR A 126 -8.85 -9.08 15.74
C TYR A 126 -9.40 -9.74 14.48
N PHE A 127 -8.53 -10.07 13.52
CA PHE A 127 -8.92 -10.80 12.31
C PHE A 127 -9.52 -12.17 12.67
N LEU A 128 -8.86 -12.90 13.59
CA LEU A 128 -9.33 -14.20 14.08
C LEU A 128 -10.69 -14.10 14.80
N SER A 129 -10.86 -13.11 15.68
CA SER A 129 -12.11 -12.84 16.40
C SER A 129 -13.25 -12.43 15.48
N SER A 130 -12.95 -11.64 14.44
CA SER A 130 -13.90 -11.28 13.40
C SER A 130 -14.34 -12.51 12.60
N MET A 131 -13.41 -13.39 12.23
CA MET A 131 -13.72 -14.67 11.59
C MET A 131 -14.53 -15.60 12.49
N GLN A 132 -14.19 -15.70 13.78
CA GLN A 132 -14.93 -16.46 14.79
C GLN A 132 -16.37 -15.94 14.92
N SER A 133 -16.55 -14.62 14.96
CA SER A 133 -17.88 -14.00 15.03
C SER A 133 -18.71 -14.29 13.77
N SER A 134 -18.07 -14.22 12.59
CA SER A 134 -18.72 -14.59 11.32
C SER A 134 -19.11 -16.07 11.30
N LEU A 135 -18.27 -16.94 11.85
CA LEU A 135 -18.56 -18.37 12.01
C LEU A 135 -19.79 -18.61 12.86
N VAL A 136 -19.78 -18.04 14.07
CA VAL A 136 -20.84 -18.23 15.04
C VAL A 136 -22.16 -17.75 14.46
N ARG A 137 -22.19 -16.57 13.82
CA ARG A 137 -23.39 -16.05 13.12
C ARG A 137 -23.90 -17.02 12.06
N ARG A 138 -23.00 -17.60 11.27
CA ARG A 138 -23.37 -18.57 10.23
C ARG A 138 -23.91 -19.87 10.82
N ARG A 139 -23.23 -20.47 11.81
CA ARG A 139 -23.67 -21.70 12.48
C ARG A 139 -25.01 -21.49 13.20
N LEU A 140 -25.18 -20.35 13.85
CA LEU A 140 -26.43 -19.93 14.49
C LEU A 140 -27.56 -19.81 13.47
N GLY A 141 -27.32 -19.15 12.33
CA GLY A 141 -28.31 -19.01 11.26
C GLY A 141 -28.74 -20.35 10.65
N VAL A 142 -27.79 -21.25 10.41
CA VAL A 142 -28.08 -22.62 9.94
C VAL A 142 -28.89 -23.40 10.99
N ARG A 143 -28.52 -23.30 12.27
CA ARG A 143 -29.26 -23.97 13.36
C ARG A 143 -30.68 -23.42 13.51
N ALA A 144 -30.86 -22.10 13.43
CA ALA A 144 -32.18 -21.47 13.46
C ALA A 144 -33.06 -21.97 12.30
N ALA A 145 -32.50 -22.05 11.09
CA ALA A 145 -33.20 -22.56 9.92
C ALA A 145 -33.64 -24.02 10.13
N PHE A 146 -32.77 -24.86 10.70
CA PHE A 146 -33.11 -26.26 11.03
C PHE A 146 -34.30 -26.34 11.99
N GLU A 147 -34.29 -25.57 13.08
CA GLU A 147 -35.36 -25.57 14.09
C GLU A 147 -36.71 -25.15 13.49
N VAL A 148 -36.73 -24.14 12.62
CA VAL A 148 -37.95 -23.69 11.92
C VAL A 148 -38.47 -24.75 10.96
N LEU A 149 -37.59 -25.41 10.20
CA LEU A 149 -37.95 -26.46 9.25
C LEU A 149 -38.47 -27.72 9.94
N ARG A 150 -37.87 -28.09 11.08
CA ARG A 150 -38.32 -29.18 11.95
C ARG A 150 -39.76 -28.94 12.43
N ARG A 151 -40.04 -27.74 12.96
CA ARG A 151 -41.37 -27.38 13.51
C ARG A 151 -42.45 -27.26 12.44
N LYS A 152 -42.15 -26.69 11.26
CA LYS A 152 -43.14 -26.60 10.15
C LYS A 152 -43.60 -27.96 9.63
N LYS A 153 -42.74 -28.99 9.67
CA LYS A 153 -43.11 -30.37 9.32
C LYS A 153 -44.08 -30.98 10.35
N GLY A 154 -43.92 -30.63 11.63
CA GLY A 154 -44.84 -31.03 12.71
C GLY A 154 -46.26 -30.45 12.55
N LEU A 155 -46.39 -29.20 12.07
CA LEU A 155 -47.71 -28.58 11.85
C LEU A 155 -48.53 -29.22 10.72
N PHE A 156 -47.89 -29.77 9.68
CA PHE A 156 -48.61 -30.44 8.58
C PHE A 156 -49.13 -31.84 8.95
N HIS A 157 -48.51 -32.51 9.92
CA HIS A 157 -48.96 -33.83 10.41
C HIS A 157 -49.95 -33.75 11.59
N HIS A 158 -50.10 -32.59 12.23
CA HIS A 158 -51.01 -32.41 13.37
C HIS A 158 -52.51 -32.42 13.03
N ALA A 159 -52.90 -32.57 11.76
CA ALA A 159 -54.29 -32.83 11.39
C ALA A 159 -54.70 -34.32 11.56
N SER A 160 -53.75 -35.24 11.71
CA SER A 160 -54.05 -36.66 11.82
C SER A 160 -52.88 -37.45 12.41
N SER A 161 -53.02 -37.83 13.68
CA SER A 161 -52.14 -38.71 14.50
C SER A 161 -51.10 -38.02 15.38
N MET A 162 -51.11 -38.41 16.67
CA MET A 162 -50.12 -38.10 17.72
C MET A 162 -48.77 -38.75 17.41
N ALA A 163 -48.09 -38.33 16.35
CA ALA A 163 -46.68 -38.66 16.14
C ALA A 163 -45.81 -37.65 16.91
N PRO A 164 -44.75 -38.08 17.61
CA PRO A 164 -43.82 -37.18 18.28
C PRO A 164 -43.20 -36.22 17.25
N ILE A 165 -42.90 -34.98 17.68
CA ILE A 165 -42.16 -34.00 16.87
C ILE A 165 -40.90 -34.70 16.35
N SER A 166 -40.84 -35.00 15.04
CA SER A 166 -39.67 -35.70 14.50
C SER A 166 -38.47 -34.78 14.69
N ASN A 167 -37.40 -35.30 15.31
CA ASN A 167 -36.18 -34.52 15.54
C ASN A 167 -35.47 -34.13 14.24
N ASP A 168 -35.91 -34.68 13.12
CA ASP A 168 -35.21 -34.62 11.85
C ASP A 168 -36.03 -33.94 10.73
N VAL A 169 -35.31 -33.41 9.75
CA VAL A 169 -35.87 -32.72 8.58
C VAL A 169 -35.71 -33.61 7.34
N GLY A 170 -36.76 -33.74 6.54
CA GLY A 170 -36.72 -34.54 5.30
C GLY A 170 -35.97 -33.81 4.17
N GLY A 171 -35.19 -34.55 3.39
CA GLY A 171 -34.40 -34.01 2.26
C GLY A 171 -35.21 -33.24 1.22
N PHE A 172 -36.48 -33.59 1.00
CA PHE A 172 -37.38 -32.87 0.09
C PHE A 172 -37.61 -31.41 0.49
N VAL A 173 -37.78 -31.14 1.78
CA VAL A 173 -37.99 -29.79 2.31
C VAL A 173 -36.70 -28.96 2.14
N ILE A 174 -35.55 -29.57 2.45
CA ILE A 174 -34.24 -28.94 2.30
C ILE A 174 -34.00 -28.56 0.85
N ARG A 175 -34.32 -29.45 -0.09
CA ARG A 175 -34.22 -29.18 -1.53
C ARG A 175 -35.10 -28.00 -1.96
N ALA A 176 -36.36 -27.95 -1.53
CA ALA A 176 -37.26 -26.85 -1.89
C ALA A 176 -36.74 -25.49 -1.38
N VAL A 177 -36.11 -25.46 -0.21
CA VAL A 177 -35.47 -24.25 0.35
C VAL A 177 -34.23 -23.88 -0.45
N LEU A 178 -33.36 -24.85 -0.77
CA LEU A 178 -32.14 -24.61 -1.57
C LEU A 178 -32.48 -24.12 -2.99
N GLU A 179 -33.56 -24.62 -3.59
CA GLU A 179 -34.05 -24.17 -4.90
C GLU A 179 -34.50 -22.70 -4.89
N LYS A 180 -35.03 -22.19 -3.76
CA LYS A 180 -35.40 -20.79 -3.59
C LYS A 180 -34.26 -19.90 -3.07
N ALA A 181 -33.21 -20.48 -2.48
CA ALA A 181 -32.09 -19.73 -1.95
C ALA A 181 -31.25 -19.06 -3.06
N MET A 182 -30.82 -17.82 -2.79
CA MET A 182 -29.89 -17.06 -3.63
C MET A 182 -28.45 -17.47 -3.32
N LEU A 183 -27.99 -18.53 -3.97
CA LEU A 183 -26.63 -19.06 -3.85
C LEU A 183 -25.91 -19.04 -5.21
N PRO A 184 -24.57 -18.95 -5.24
CA PRO A 184 -23.79 -19.15 -6.47
C PRO A 184 -24.17 -20.47 -7.16
N LYS A 185 -24.34 -20.46 -8.49
CA LYS A 185 -24.89 -21.59 -9.25
C LYS A 185 -24.15 -22.91 -9.00
N THR A 186 -22.82 -22.86 -8.90
CA THR A 186 -21.95 -24.01 -8.67
C THR A 186 -22.11 -24.61 -7.27
N MET A 187 -22.24 -23.75 -6.25
CA MET A 187 -22.48 -24.19 -4.86
C MET A 187 -23.88 -24.76 -4.70
N LYS A 188 -24.86 -24.09 -5.31
CA LYS A 188 -26.26 -24.53 -5.32
C LYS A 188 -26.41 -25.90 -5.98
N SER A 189 -25.79 -26.13 -7.13
CA SER A 189 -25.84 -27.43 -7.82
C SER A 189 -25.20 -28.53 -6.98
N SER A 190 -24.04 -28.28 -6.36
CA SER A 190 -23.33 -29.25 -5.51
C SER A 190 -24.15 -29.62 -4.27
N LEU A 191 -24.74 -28.64 -3.58
CA LEU A 191 -25.61 -28.88 -2.43
C LEU A 191 -26.86 -29.68 -2.80
N ILE A 192 -27.52 -29.32 -3.91
CA ILE A 192 -28.70 -30.05 -4.40
C ILE A 192 -28.33 -31.48 -4.79
N GLU A 193 -27.15 -31.68 -5.40
CA GLU A 193 -26.66 -33.01 -5.76
C GLU A 193 -26.38 -33.87 -4.53
N LYS A 194 -25.73 -33.33 -3.48
CA LYS A 194 -25.52 -34.03 -2.20
C LYS A 194 -26.83 -34.45 -1.53
N VAL A 195 -27.87 -33.60 -1.58
CA VAL A 195 -29.20 -33.93 -1.07
C VAL A 195 -29.92 -34.96 -1.94
N LYS A 196 -29.71 -34.93 -3.27
CA LYS A 196 -30.30 -35.91 -4.20
C LYS A 196 -29.71 -37.31 -4.07
N GLN A 197 -28.45 -37.45 -3.65
CA GLN A 197 -27.82 -38.75 -3.43
C GLN A 197 -28.47 -39.52 -2.28
N HIS A 198 -29.12 -38.84 -1.33
CA HIS A 198 -29.78 -39.45 -0.17
C HIS A 198 -31.19 -38.88 0.05
N PRO A 199 -32.16 -39.15 -0.85
CA PRO A 199 -33.47 -38.51 -0.85
C PRO A 199 -34.39 -38.98 0.29
N GLU A 200 -34.17 -40.19 0.83
CA GLU A 200 -34.95 -40.76 1.93
C GLU A 200 -34.34 -40.53 3.32
N LEU A 201 -33.17 -39.88 3.38
CA LEU A 201 -32.49 -39.62 4.64
C LEU A 201 -33.21 -38.50 5.41
N MET A 202 -33.52 -38.79 6.66
CA MET A 202 -33.88 -37.80 7.64
C MET A 202 -32.59 -37.15 8.14
N TYR A 203 -32.45 -35.84 7.97
CA TYR A 203 -31.26 -35.12 8.40
C TYR A 203 -31.42 -34.72 9.86
N SER A 204 -30.50 -35.21 10.70
CA SER A 204 -30.34 -34.71 12.07
C SER A 204 -29.76 -33.29 12.05
N ALA A 205 -29.75 -32.63 13.19
CA ALA A 205 -29.21 -31.27 13.28
C ALA A 205 -27.72 -31.19 12.93
N THR A 206 -26.94 -32.22 13.29
CA THR A 206 -25.52 -32.33 12.96
C THR A 206 -25.32 -32.58 11.48
N ASP A 207 -26.13 -33.45 10.87
CA ASP A 207 -26.03 -33.74 9.43
C ASP A 207 -26.41 -32.50 8.60
N PHE A 208 -27.39 -31.73 9.07
CA PHE A 208 -27.78 -30.46 8.47
C PHE A 208 -26.66 -29.41 8.56
N GLN A 209 -26.00 -29.27 9.71
CA GLN A 209 -24.84 -28.38 9.83
C GLN A 209 -23.68 -28.82 8.94
N GLN A 210 -23.38 -30.13 8.87
CA GLN A 210 -22.32 -30.68 8.02
C GLN A 210 -22.61 -30.47 6.53
N LEU A 211 -23.88 -30.55 6.11
CA LEU A 211 -24.28 -30.23 4.74
C LEU A 211 -23.88 -28.79 4.38
N PHE A 212 -24.10 -27.83 5.28
CA PHE A 212 -23.72 -26.43 5.09
C PHE A 212 -22.24 -26.14 5.37
N THR A 213 -21.47 -27.09 5.91
CA THR A 213 -19.99 -27.03 5.90
C THR A 213 -19.45 -27.22 4.48
N ALA A 214 -20.19 -27.84 3.55
CA ALA A 214 -19.83 -27.87 2.14
C ALA A 214 -19.79 -26.48 1.48
N LEU A 215 -20.42 -25.46 2.09
CA LEU A 215 -20.29 -24.07 1.65
C LEU A 215 -18.95 -23.44 2.07
N ASP A 216 -18.20 -24.05 2.99
CA ASP A 216 -16.85 -23.60 3.38
C ASP A 216 -15.79 -24.05 2.37
N THR A 217 -16.06 -25.13 1.64
CA THR A 217 -15.15 -25.66 0.62
C THR A 217 -15.17 -24.75 -0.60
N GLU A 218 -14.08 -24.01 -0.86
CA GLU A 218 -13.90 -23.37 -2.15
C GLU A 218 -13.87 -24.46 -3.22
N ILE A 219 -14.83 -24.39 -4.14
CA ILE A 219 -14.87 -25.25 -5.32
C ILE A 219 -13.59 -24.96 -6.09
N ALA A 220 -12.75 -25.98 -6.26
CA ALA A 220 -11.53 -25.86 -7.04
C ALA A 220 -11.83 -25.13 -8.36
N PRO A 221 -10.96 -24.21 -8.81
CA PRO A 221 -11.15 -23.56 -10.10
C PRO A 221 -11.42 -24.65 -11.15
N PRO A 222 -12.38 -24.42 -12.07
CA PRO A 222 -12.80 -25.44 -13.03
C PRO A 222 -11.56 -26.06 -13.68
N THR A 223 -11.52 -27.40 -13.72
CA THR A 223 -10.44 -28.21 -14.29
C THR A 223 -9.95 -27.55 -15.57
N GLU A 224 -8.63 -27.35 -15.68
CA GLU A 224 -8.01 -26.60 -16.78
C GLU A 224 -8.70 -26.93 -18.11
N VAL A 225 -9.29 -25.93 -18.75
CA VAL A 225 -10.03 -26.14 -20.00
C VAL A 225 -9.07 -26.77 -21.00
N GLY A 226 -9.34 -28.03 -21.37
CA GLY A 226 -8.54 -28.78 -22.32
C GLY A 226 -8.45 -28.05 -23.67
N VAL A 227 -7.32 -28.21 -24.36
CA VAL A 227 -7.12 -27.59 -25.67
C VAL A 227 -8.07 -28.21 -26.68
N ARG A 228 -8.87 -27.39 -27.36
CA ARG A 228 -9.61 -27.84 -28.54
C ARG A 228 -8.64 -27.92 -29.71
N TRP A 229 -8.28 -29.14 -30.09
CA TRP A 229 -7.37 -29.37 -31.21
C TRP A 229 -8.08 -29.22 -32.54
N PHE A 230 -7.43 -28.56 -33.50
CA PHE A 230 -7.93 -28.53 -34.88
C PHE A 230 -7.84 -29.92 -35.53
N GLU A 231 -8.83 -30.27 -36.35
CA GLU A 231 -8.90 -31.55 -37.07
C GLU A 231 -7.84 -31.65 -38.17
N ARG A 232 -7.48 -30.53 -38.81
CA ARG A 232 -6.46 -30.50 -39.87
C ARG A 232 -5.04 -30.75 -39.31
N PRO A 233 -4.24 -31.65 -39.92
CA PRO A 233 -2.95 -32.05 -39.37
C PRO A 233 -1.89 -30.94 -39.39
N THR A 234 -1.93 -30.05 -40.39
CA THR A 234 -1.02 -28.89 -40.50
C THR A 234 -1.28 -27.86 -39.40
N LEU A 235 -2.55 -27.47 -39.21
CA LEU A 235 -2.96 -26.54 -38.15
C LEU A 235 -2.69 -27.12 -36.75
N ARG A 236 -2.87 -28.43 -36.57
CA ARG A 236 -2.56 -29.10 -35.30
C ARG A 236 -1.07 -29.09 -34.97
N ARG A 237 -0.18 -29.19 -35.97
CA ARG A 237 1.27 -29.05 -35.76
C ARG A 237 1.63 -27.63 -35.29
N ILE A 238 1.09 -26.61 -35.93
CA ILE A 238 1.32 -25.20 -35.56
C ILE A 238 0.77 -24.92 -34.15
N GLN A 239 -0.45 -25.37 -33.85
CA GLN A 239 -1.06 -25.25 -32.53
C GLN A 239 -0.20 -25.91 -31.44
N ARG A 240 0.39 -27.08 -31.73
CA ARG A 240 1.29 -27.77 -30.79
C ARG A 240 2.54 -26.96 -30.48
N VAL A 241 3.12 -26.27 -31.47
CA VAL A 241 4.30 -25.41 -31.28
C VAL A 241 3.95 -24.20 -30.41
N ILE A 242 2.83 -23.52 -30.68
CA ILE A 242 2.41 -22.32 -29.94
C ILE A 242 2.03 -22.63 -28.48
N VAL A 243 1.41 -23.79 -28.23
CA VAL A 243 1.05 -24.24 -26.88
C VAL A 243 2.28 -24.76 -26.10
N HIS A 244 3.40 -25.03 -26.79
CA HIS A 244 4.60 -25.53 -26.14
C HIS A 244 5.25 -24.49 -25.22
N LYS A 245 5.81 -24.93 -24.08
CA LYS A 245 6.48 -24.04 -23.11
C LYS A 245 7.60 -23.20 -23.74
N TYR A 246 8.29 -23.74 -24.76
CA TYR A 246 9.33 -23.04 -25.54
C TYR A 246 8.85 -21.76 -26.22
N PHE A 247 7.59 -21.69 -26.64
CA PHE A 247 7.04 -20.46 -27.21
C PHE A 247 7.01 -19.33 -26.16
N SER A 248 6.64 -19.66 -24.92
CA SER A 248 6.68 -18.72 -23.80
C SER A 248 8.10 -18.32 -23.39
N TYR A 249 9.05 -19.27 -23.38
CA TYR A 249 10.47 -18.97 -23.14
C TYR A 249 11.04 -18.03 -24.22
N PHE A 250 10.68 -18.26 -25.49
CA PHE A 250 11.08 -17.39 -26.59
C PHE A 250 10.51 -15.98 -26.45
N GLY A 251 9.21 -15.83 -26.18
CA GLY A 251 8.60 -14.51 -25.94
C GLY A 251 9.21 -13.75 -24.76
N MET A 252 9.68 -14.47 -23.73
CA MET A 252 10.45 -13.87 -22.63
C MET A 252 11.83 -13.41 -23.08
N GLY A 253 12.55 -14.21 -23.87
CA GLY A 253 13.83 -13.81 -24.45
C GLY A 253 13.72 -12.56 -25.32
N VAL A 254 12.66 -12.45 -26.12
CA VAL A 254 12.38 -11.24 -26.92
C VAL A 254 12.08 -10.03 -26.03
N ALA A 255 11.31 -10.21 -24.96
CA ALA A 255 11.05 -9.12 -24.01
C ALA A 255 12.31 -8.66 -23.28
N LEU A 256 13.20 -9.58 -22.88
CA LEU A 256 14.48 -9.26 -22.26
C LEU A 256 15.40 -8.53 -23.24
N CYS A 257 15.48 -8.99 -24.49
CA CYS A 257 16.25 -8.35 -25.55
C CYS A 257 15.76 -6.91 -25.78
N ASN A 258 14.44 -6.71 -25.90
CA ASN A 258 13.87 -5.37 -26.09
C ASN A 258 14.29 -4.40 -24.97
N VAL A 259 14.27 -4.86 -23.72
CA VAL A 259 14.68 -4.03 -22.59
C VAL A 259 16.17 -3.71 -22.62
N VAL A 260 17.02 -4.68 -22.98
CA VAL A 260 18.45 -4.40 -23.15
C VAL A 260 18.65 -3.33 -24.23
N VAL A 261 17.95 -3.43 -25.36
CA VAL A 261 18.03 -2.42 -26.43
C VAL A 261 17.62 -1.04 -25.93
N ILE A 262 16.47 -0.92 -25.25
CA ILE A 262 16.02 0.36 -24.66
C ILE A 262 17.00 0.86 -23.59
N THR A 263 17.61 -0.03 -22.82
CA THR A 263 18.55 0.36 -21.76
C THR A 263 19.84 0.90 -22.36
N VAL A 264 20.35 0.26 -23.41
CA VAL A 264 21.52 0.75 -24.16
C VAL A 264 21.20 2.10 -24.76
N GLU A 265 20.06 2.24 -25.44
CA GLU A 265 19.63 3.50 -26.05
C GLU A 265 19.51 4.64 -25.03
N LEU A 266 18.82 4.39 -23.91
CA LEU A 266 18.65 5.36 -22.84
C LEU A 266 20.01 5.73 -22.20
N ALA A 267 20.97 4.82 -22.18
CA ALA A 267 22.31 5.05 -21.63
C ALA A 267 23.24 5.79 -22.60
N THR A 268 23.16 5.50 -23.90
CA THR A 268 24.01 6.13 -24.92
C THR A 268 23.53 7.52 -25.29
N GLU A 269 22.22 7.74 -25.31
CA GLU A 269 21.62 8.96 -25.86
C GLU A 269 20.76 9.72 -24.83
N PHE A 270 21.02 9.64 -23.52
CA PHE A 270 20.19 10.34 -22.53
C PHE A 270 19.99 11.86 -22.81
N ALA A 271 20.97 12.52 -23.44
CA ALA A 271 20.90 13.95 -23.80
C ALA A 271 20.42 14.21 -25.24
N GLU A 272 20.75 13.34 -26.21
CA GLU A 272 20.47 13.52 -27.65
C GLU A 272 19.29 12.69 -28.17
N SER A 273 18.93 11.59 -27.49
CA SER A 273 17.76 10.75 -27.79
C SER A 273 16.46 11.54 -27.70
N PHE A 274 16.49 12.68 -26.99
CA PHE A 274 15.37 13.58 -26.77
C PHE A 274 15.32 14.80 -27.70
N ASP A 275 16.19 14.91 -28.71
CA ASP A 275 16.12 16.01 -29.69
C ASP A 275 16.05 15.52 -31.15
N ASP A 276 16.62 14.35 -31.47
CA ASP A 276 16.59 13.86 -32.84
C ASP A 276 15.40 12.91 -33.14
N SER A 277 14.44 13.45 -33.88
CA SER A 277 13.19 12.78 -34.29
C SER A 277 13.36 11.64 -35.31
N THR A 278 14.59 11.26 -35.63
CA THR A 278 14.96 10.34 -36.73
C THR A 278 15.65 9.04 -36.25
N SER A 279 15.27 8.51 -35.10
CA SER A 279 15.98 7.38 -34.47
C SER A 279 15.49 5.99 -34.93
N ASP A 280 16.47 5.10 -35.14
CA ASP A 280 16.30 3.65 -35.31
C ASP A 280 15.44 3.03 -34.19
N LEU A 281 15.43 3.65 -33.01
CA LEU A 281 14.59 3.27 -31.88
C LEU A 281 13.10 3.22 -32.20
N ARG A 282 12.56 4.16 -32.98
CA ARG A 282 11.14 4.14 -33.36
C ARG A 282 10.80 2.95 -34.24
N VAL A 283 11.73 2.59 -35.14
CA VAL A 283 11.59 1.41 -36.00
C VAL A 283 11.65 0.13 -35.17
N VAL A 284 12.58 0.06 -34.23
CA VAL A 284 12.74 -1.06 -33.29
C VAL A 284 11.51 -1.23 -32.40
N ASN A 285 11.01 -0.15 -31.79
CA ASN A 285 9.81 -0.15 -30.95
C ASN A 285 8.57 -0.60 -31.74
N PHE A 286 8.40 -0.06 -32.96
CA PHE A 286 7.32 -0.49 -33.84
C PHE A 286 7.43 -1.97 -34.20
N ALA A 287 8.64 -2.48 -34.50
CA ALA A 287 8.87 -3.89 -34.79
C ALA A 287 8.51 -4.80 -33.59
N PHE A 288 8.93 -4.42 -32.38
CA PHE A 288 8.57 -5.16 -31.16
C PHE A 288 7.07 -5.09 -30.86
N ALA A 289 6.43 -3.94 -31.04
CA ALA A 289 4.97 -3.80 -30.88
C ALA A 289 4.21 -4.74 -31.82
N ASN A 290 4.61 -4.81 -33.09
CA ASN A 290 4.03 -5.75 -34.06
C ASN A 290 4.26 -7.21 -33.66
N TYR A 291 5.47 -7.55 -33.22
CA TYR A 291 5.77 -8.89 -32.70
C TYR A 291 4.84 -9.25 -31.52
N TYR A 292 4.58 -8.30 -30.61
CA TYR A 292 3.72 -8.54 -29.46
C TYR A 292 2.25 -8.71 -29.84
N VAL A 293 1.75 -7.94 -30.79
CA VAL A 293 0.41 -8.17 -31.35
C VAL A 293 0.31 -9.57 -31.94
N LEU A 294 1.31 -9.97 -32.74
CA LEU A 294 1.36 -11.29 -33.34
C LEU A 294 1.41 -12.40 -32.27
N GLU A 295 2.25 -12.26 -31.24
CA GLU A 295 2.34 -13.20 -30.10
C GLU A 295 0.97 -13.43 -29.47
N GLN A 296 0.22 -12.35 -29.21
CA GLN A 296 -1.08 -12.42 -28.53
C GLN A 296 -2.17 -12.98 -29.44
N LEU A 297 -2.19 -12.61 -30.73
CA LEU A 297 -3.11 -13.19 -31.71
C LEU A 297 -2.88 -14.70 -31.87
N LEU A 298 -1.63 -15.14 -31.95
CA LEU A 298 -1.27 -16.55 -32.03
C LEU A 298 -1.70 -17.32 -30.77
N LYS A 299 -1.52 -16.75 -29.58
CA LYS A 299 -1.97 -17.38 -28.33
C LYS A 299 -3.49 -17.49 -28.23
N ILE A 300 -4.22 -16.45 -28.64
CA ILE A 300 -5.70 -16.47 -28.64
C ILE A 300 -6.19 -17.51 -29.65
N TRP A 301 -5.59 -17.56 -30.84
CA TRP A 301 -5.91 -18.55 -31.86
C TRP A 301 -5.62 -19.98 -31.42
N ALA A 302 -4.46 -20.24 -30.81
CA ALA A 302 -4.03 -21.58 -30.43
C ALA A 302 -4.73 -22.12 -29.16
N ASN A 303 -4.96 -21.29 -28.14
CA ASN A 303 -5.62 -21.72 -26.90
C ASN A 303 -7.15 -21.60 -26.96
N GLY A 304 -7.67 -20.75 -27.84
CA GLY A 304 -9.06 -20.31 -27.83
C GLY A 304 -9.32 -19.25 -26.75
N PRO A 305 -10.34 -18.39 -26.94
CA PRO A 305 -10.57 -17.22 -26.08
C PRO A 305 -10.88 -17.60 -24.63
N ARG A 306 -11.63 -18.69 -24.40
CA ARG A 306 -11.99 -19.14 -23.05
C ARG A 306 -10.78 -19.57 -22.22
N ARG A 307 -9.86 -20.32 -22.82
CA ARG A 307 -8.65 -20.78 -22.15
C ARG A 307 -7.65 -19.63 -21.97
N TYR A 308 -7.58 -18.72 -22.94
CA TYR A 308 -6.72 -17.53 -22.84
C TYR A 308 -7.08 -16.66 -21.63
N ILE A 309 -8.38 -16.37 -21.43
CA ILE A 309 -8.89 -15.56 -20.31
C ILE A 309 -8.71 -16.28 -18.97
N HIS A 310 -8.67 -17.62 -18.94
CA HIS A 310 -8.46 -18.35 -17.69
C HIS A 310 -7.06 -18.08 -17.07
N PHE A 311 -6.04 -17.85 -17.90
CA PHE A 311 -4.69 -17.57 -17.43
C PHE A 311 -4.47 -16.06 -17.19
N LYS A 312 -4.45 -15.64 -15.92
CA LYS A 312 -4.26 -14.23 -15.51
C LYS A 312 -3.00 -13.56 -16.10
N SER A 313 -1.91 -14.31 -16.26
CA SER A 313 -0.67 -13.80 -16.89
C SER A 313 -0.87 -13.42 -18.36
N ASN A 314 -1.70 -14.18 -19.10
CA ASN A 314 -2.01 -13.84 -20.49
C ASN A 314 -2.88 -12.58 -20.57
N ILE A 315 -3.83 -12.39 -19.65
CA ILE A 315 -4.65 -11.17 -19.57
C ILE A 315 -3.75 -9.95 -19.33
N PHE A 316 -2.82 -10.04 -18.38
CA PHE A 316 -1.87 -8.96 -18.10
C PHE A 316 -1.05 -8.58 -19.34
N ASP A 317 -0.47 -9.57 -20.01
CA ASP A 317 0.26 -9.35 -21.28
C ASP A 317 -0.64 -8.74 -22.36
N ALA A 318 -1.93 -9.11 -22.40
CA ALA A 318 -2.90 -8.58 -23.36
C ALA A 318 -3.16 -7.10 -23.12
N ILE A 319 -3.40 -6.71 -21.86
CA ILE A 319 -3.65 -5.32 -21.46
C ILE A 319 -2.46 -4.44 -21.83
N ILE A 320 -1.24 -4.88 -21.53
CA ILE A 320 -0.02 -4.13 -21.90
C ILE A 320 0.11 -4.04 -23.41
N THR A 321 -0.11 -5.14 -24.15
CA THR A 321 0.01 -5.13 -25.62
C THR A 321 -1.04 -4.20 -26.25
N VAL A 322 -2.26 -4.15 -25.72
CA VAL A 322 -3.29 -3.21 -26.18
C VAL A 322 -2.89 -1.76 -25.88
N ALA A 323 -2.37 -1.48 -24.68
CA ALA A 323 -1.87 -0.14 -24.35
C ALA A 323 -0.71 0.30 -25.26
N LEU A 324 0.22 -0.61 -25.58
CA LEU A 324 1.30 -0.38 -26.53
C LEU A 324 0.77 -0.08 -27.94
N VAL A 325 -0.19 -0.87 -28.43
CA VAL A 325 -0.82 -0.63 -29.74
C VAL A 325 -1.54 0.72 -29.79
N ILE A 326 -2.24 1.11 -28.72
CA ILE A 326 -2.90 2.42 -28.65
C ILE A 326 -1.85 3.54 -28.70
N GLY A 327 -0.74 3.40 -27.96
CA GLY A 327 0.37 4.35 -27.99
C GLY A 327 0.99 4.47 -29.38
N GLU A 328 1.30 3.34 -30.02
CA GLU A 328 1.86 3.28 -31.38
C GLU A 328 0.88 3.80 -32.43
N LEU A 329 -0.41 3.52 -32.31
CA LEU A 329 -1.44 4.06 -33.20
C LEU A 329 -1.57 5.58 -33.05
N TYR A 330 -1.56 6.10 -31.83
CA TYR A 330 -1.57 7.53 -31.57
C TYR A 330 -0.33 8.21 -32.17
N SER A 331 0.84 7.60 -31.99
CA SER A 331 2.10 8.03 -32.62
C SER A 331 1.99 8.02 -34.15
N ALA A 332 1.43 6.95 -34.73
CA ALA A 332 1.28 6.82 -36.17
C ALA A 332 0.30 7.83 -36.80
N ILE A 333 -0.80 8.15 -36.10
CA ILE A 333 -1.78 9.14 -36.56
C ILE A 333 -1.20 10.56 -36.52
N LYS A 334 -0.46 10.89 -35.47
CA LYS A 334 0.10 12.24 -35.28
C LYS A 334 1.37 12.49 -36.10
N PHE A 335 2.21 11.47 -36.26
CA PHE A 335 3.58 11.61 -36.79
C PHE A 335 3.88 10.68 -37.97
N GLY A 336 2.85 10.05 -38.55
CA GLY A 336 3.00 9.10 -39.67
C GLY A 336 3.54 7.73 -39.26
N ILE A 337 3.63 6.80 -40.20
CA ILE A 337 4.23 5.48 -39.95
C ILE A 337 5.76 5.63 -40.05
N PRO A 338 6.56 5.05 -39.15
CA PRO A 338 8.03 5.23 -39.14
C PRO A 338 8.72 4.91 -40.48
N PHE A 339 8.16 4.01 -41.30
CA PHE A 339 8.71 3.64 -42.60
C PHE A 339 8.34 4.58 -43.76
N PHE A 340 7.24 5.34 -43.64
CA PHE A 340 6.75 6.25 -44.67
C PHE A 340 6.84 7.68 -44.15
N TYR A 341 8.07 8.18 -44.07
CA TYR A 341 8.38 9.50 -43.55
C TYR A 341 7.97 10.58 -44.56
N ASN A 342 6.88 11.30 -44.28
CA ASN A 342 6.54 12.54 -44.97
C ASN A 342 6.96 13.73 -44.10
N ARG A 343 7.87 14.55 -44.64
CA ARG A 343 8.50 15.71 -44.00
C ARG A 343 7.55 16.92 -43.94
N SER A 344 6.41 16.79 -43.29
CA SER A 344 5.50 17.91 -43.07
C SER A 344 5.08 17.99 -41.61
N ASP A 345 5.38 19.15 -41.02
CA ASP A 345 4.99 19.64 -39.70
C ASP A 345 5.89 19.27 -38.52
N ALA A 346 7.08 19.88 -38.50
CA ALA A 346 7.98 20.05 -37.35
C ALA A 346 7.42 20.99 -36.26
N GLY A 347 6.11 20.97 -36.02
CA GLY A 347 5.41 21.88 -35.10
C GLY A 347 5.06 21.29 -33.72
N SER A 348 5.36 20.01 -33.45
CA SER A 348 4.97 19.39 -32.18
C SER A 348 5.98 18.36 -31.66
N ILE A 349 7.25 18.74 -31.66
CA ILE A 349 8.36 17.93 -31.14
C ILE A 349 8.11 17.56 -29.65
N THR A 350 7.55 18.49 -28.85
CA THR A 350 7.23 18.27 -27.43
C THR A 350 6.16 17.22 -27.16
N THR A 351 5.21 16.99 -28.08
CA THR A 351 4.17 15.94 -27.89
C THR A 351 4.67 14.56 -28.31
N LEU A 352 5.62 14.49 -29.26
CA LEU A 352 6.28 13.25 -29.68
C LEU A 352 7.08 12.63 -28.51
N TRP A 353 7.82 13.46 -27.77
CA TRP A 353 8.60 13.05 -26.61
C TRP A 353 7.77 12.40 -25.52
N ASN A 354 6.61 12.98 -25.22
CA ASN A 354 5.72 12.47 -24.18
C ASN A 354 5.11 11.12 -24.56
N VAL A 355 4.81 10.88 -25.84
CA VAL A 355 4.24 9.62 -26.32
C VAL A 355 5.29 8.51 -26.36
N LEU A 356 6.48 8.77 -26.91
CA LEU A 356 7.56 7.80 -26.96
C LEU A 356 8.03 7.40 -25.56
N ARG A 357 8.07 8.35 -24.62
CA ARG A 357 8.36 8.07 -23.21
C ARG A 357 7.33 7.12 -22.59
N ILE A 358 6.04 7.35 -22.85
CA ILE A 358 4.97 6.46 -22.35
C ILE A 358 5.08 5.05 -22.96
N ILE A 359 5.40 4.95 -24.25
CA ILE A 359 5.62 3.66 -24.93
C ILE A 359 6.82 2.93 -24.31
N ASN A 360 7.95 3.61 -24.13
CA ASN A 360 9.15 3.02 -23.52
C ASN A 360 8.88 2.56 -22.07
N ILE A 361 8.12 3.33 -21.28
CA ILE A 361 7.67 2.93 -19.93
C ILE A 361 6.80 1.68 -20.01
N LEU A 362 5.83 1.62 -20.93
CA LEU A 362 4.97 0.44 -21.12
C LEU A 362 5.77 -0.81 -21.54
N ILE A 363 6.82 -0.64 -22.34
CA ILE A 363 7.75 -1.73 -22.67
C ILE A 363 8.51 -2.20 -21.43
N MET A 364 8.99 -1.29 -20.57
CA MET A 364 9.63 -1.67 -19.30
C MET A 364 8.67 -2.41 -18.38
N VAL A 365 7.40 -1.99 -18.29
CA VAL A 365 6.35 -2.70 -17.52
C VAL A 365 6.16 -4.14 -18.01
N ARG A 366 6.44 -4.42 -19.28
CA ARG A 366 6.39 -5.79 -19.84
C ARG A 366 7.41 -6.74 -19.19
N LEU A 367 8.52 -6.25 -18.64
CA LEU A 367 9.47 -7.07 -17.86
C LEU A 367 8.81 -7.74 -16.66
N LEU A 368 7.72 -7.20 -16.14
CA LEU A 368 6.96 -7.82 -15.04
C LEU A 368 6.44 -9.21 -15.44
N LYS A 369 6.39 -9.56 -16.73
CA LYS A 369 6.15 -10.93 -17.18
C LYS A 369 7.17 -11.93 -16.62
N ILE A 370 8.42 -11.51 -16.38
CA ILE A 370 9.46 -12.34 -15.74
C ILE A 370 9.03 -12.79 -14.33
N ILE A 371 8.23 -11.99 -13.61
CA ILE A 371 7.71 -12.37 -12.29
C ILE A 371 6.87 -13.66 -12.39
N SER A 372 6.11 -13.80 -13.48
CA SER A 372 5.29 -15.00 -13.71
C SER A 372 6.12 -16.25 -13.98
N PHE A 373 7.39 -16.10 -14.36
CA PHE A 373 8.29 -17.19 -14.73
C PHE A 373 8.80 -17.97 -13.52
N PHE A 374 9.32 -17.26 -12.53
CA PHE A 374 9.89 -17.87 -11.33
C PHE A 374 8.78 -18.26 -10.36
N ARG A 375 8.72 -19.55 -9.96
CA ARG A 375 7.70 -20.06 -9.02
C ARG A 375 7.68 -19.23 -7.74
N SER A 376 8.84 -18.89 -7.19
CA SER A 376 8.96 -18.09 -5.96
C SER A 376 8.37 -16.68 -6.11
N MET A 377 8.68 -15.97 -7.21
CA MET A 377 8.18 -14.61 -7.45
C MET A 377 6.68 -14.56 -7.75
N ARG A 378 6.16 -15.58 -8.44
CA ARG A 378 4.71 -15.72 -8.67
C ARG A 378 3.96 -15.89 -7.35
N VAL A 379 4.50 -16.70 -6.44
CA VAL A 379 3.94 -16.90 -5.10
C VAL A 379 3.95 -15.58 -4.33
N ILE A 380 5.08 -14.89 -4.25
CA ILE A 380 5.19 -13.58 -3.57
C ILE A 380 4.16 -12.59 -4.14
N THR A 381 4.03 -12.51 -5.46
CA THR A 381 3.09 -11.59 -6.12
C THR A 381 1.63 -11.94 -5.82
N SER A 382 1.27 -13.23 -5.80
CA SER A 382 -0.08 -13.63 -5.39
C SER A 382 -0.36 -13.27 -3.93
N VAL A 383 0.61 -13.50 -3.04
CA VAL A 383 0.52 -13.15 -1.62
C VAL A 383 0.31 -11.63 -1.46
N LEU A 384 1.06 -10.79 -2.17
CA LEU A 384 0.91 -9.33 -2.17
C LEU A 384 -0.43 -8.88 -2.74
N LEU A 385 -0.90 -9.46 -3.85
CA LEU A 385 -2.17 -9.06 -4.46
C LEU A 385 -3.38 -9.40 -3.59
N ASP A 386 -3.44 -10.60 -2.99
CA ASP A 386 -4.57 -10.86 -2.08
C ASP A 386 -4.42 -10.11 -0.74
N LEU A 387 -3.20 -9.69 -0.33
CA LEU A 387 -3.03 -8.78 0.81
C LEU A 387 -3.75 -7.45 0.54
N VAL A 388 -3.56 -6.85 -0.64
CA VAL A 388 -4.27 -5.63 -1.03
C VAL A 388 -5.80 -5.81 -0.98
N SER A 389 -6.32 -6.98 -1.40
CA SER A 389 -7.75 -7.24 -1.32
C SER A 389 -8.26 -7.38 0.12
N ASN A 390 -7.48 -7.99 1.01
CA ASN A 390 -7.82 -8.12 2.43
C ASN A 390 -7.80 -6.77 3.16
N MET A 391 -7.00 -5.82 2.67
CA MET A 391 -6.83 -4.50 3.28
C MET A 391 -7.81 -3.44 2.77
N LYS A 392 -8.79 -3.78 1.93
CA LYS A 392 -9.76 -2.81 1.39
C LYS A 392 -10.52 -2.04 2.48
N ALA A 393 -10.94 -2.71 3.55
CA ALA A 393 -11.63 -2.06 4.66
C ALA A 393 -10.71 -1.05 5.38
N PHE A 394 -9.44 -1.39 5.55
CA PHE A 394 -8.44 -0.52 6.16
C PHE A 394 -8.09 0.67 5.25
N ALA A 395 -7.90 0.44 3.95
CA ALA A 395 -7.70 1.50 2.97
C ALA A 395 -8.87 2.50 2.98
N GLY A 396 -10.10 2.03 3.20
CA GLY A 396 -11.26 2.91 3.41
C GLY A 396 -11.11 3.83 4.63
N VAL A 397 -10.67 3.30 5.77
CA VAL A 397 -10.39 4.12 6.98
C VAL A 397 -9.30 5.15 6.71
N LEU A 398 -8.23 4.76 6.01
CA LEU A 398 -7.16 5.68 5.61
C LEU A 398 -7.68 6.84 4.77
N ILE A 399 -8.49 6.54 3.75
CA ILE A 399 -9.08 7.56 2.86
C ILE A 399 -9.96 8.53 3.65
N VAL A 400 -10.75 8.05 4.62
CA VAL A 400 -11.59 8.92 5.47
C VAL A 400 -10.72 9.87 6.31
N ILE A 401 -9.64 9.37 6.91
CA ILE A 401 -8.72 10.19 7.71
C ILE A 401 -8.06 11.26 6.84
N TYR A 402 -7.54 10.88 5.67
CA TYR A 402 -6.98 11.81 4.69
C TYR A 402 -8.00 12.88 4.29
N TYR A 403 -9.23 12.48 4.00
CA TYR A 403 -10.29 13.41 3.57
C TYR A 403 -10.59 14.45 4.66
N VAL A 404 -10.79 14.03 5.91
CA VAL A 404 -11.08 14.95 7.03
C VAL A 404 -9.95 15.95 7.23
N PHE A 405 -8.70 15.48 7.27
CA PHE A 405 -7.55 16.37 7.43
C PHE A 405 -7.32 17.26 6.20
N ALA A 406 -7.59 16.78 5.00
CA ALA A 406 -7.45 17.59 3.79
C ALA A 406 -8.43 18.76 3.77
N ILE A 407 -9.71 18.51 4.06
CA ILE A 407 -10.70 19.59 4.15
C ILE A 407 -10.34 20.57 5.28
N LEU A 408 -9.93 20.07 6.45
CA LEU A 408 -9.52 20.90 7.58
C LEU A 408 -8.29 21.76 7.22
N GLY A 409 -7.28 21.18 6.58
CA GLY A 409 -6.07 21.88 6.16
C GLY A 409 -6.34 22.96 5.13
N MET A 410 -7.21 22.70 4.15
CA MET A 410 -7.64 23.73 3.19
C MET A 410 -8.35 24.88 3.89
N GLU A 411 -9.27 24.61 4.83
CA GLU A 411 -9.97 25.70 5.51
C GLU A 411 -9.03 26.56 6.39
N LEU A 412 -8.00 25.96 6.98
CA LEU A 412 -7.05 26.64 7.86
C LEU A 412 -5.92 27.37 7.12
N PHE A 413 -5.44 26.83 6.01
CA PHE A 413 -4.17 27.25 5.39
C PHE A 413 -4.26 27.66 3.92
N ARG A 414 -5.46 27.75 3.36
CA ARG A 414 -5.64 28.19 1.97
C ARG A 414 -5.18 29.63 1.76
N GLY A 415 -4.38 29.84 0.73
CA GLY A 415 -3.83 31.14 0.33
C GLY A 415 -2.74 31.68 1.25
N VAL A 416 -2.25 30.89 2.21
CA VAL A 416 -1.22 31.30 3.17
C VAL A 416 0.17 31.35 2.52
N ILE A 417 0.49 30.35 1.69
CA ILE A 417 1.78 30.26 1.00
C ILE A 417 1.58 30.74 -0.44
N THR A 418 2.12 31.91 -0.76
CA THR A 418 2.09 32.47 -2.12
C THR A 418 3.44 32.31 -2.80
N PHE A 419 3.43 31.96 -4.08
CA PHE A 419 4.66 31.93 -4.87
C PHE A 419 5.23 33.34 -5.04
N ASP A 420 6.42 33.57 -4.53
CA ASP A 420 7.17 34.80 -4.79
C ASP A 420 7.65 34.75 -6.25
N ASN A 421 6.95 35.45 -7.15
CA ASN A 421 7.37 35.58 -8.56
C ASN A 421 8.54 36.56 -8.64
N VAL A 422 9.69 36.15 -8.10
CA VAL A 422 10.87 36.99 -8.01
C VAL A 422 11.53 37.07 -9.39
N THR A 423 11.21 38.15 -10.12
CA THR A 423 11.93 38.58 -11.33
C THR A 423 13.22 39.34 -11.00
N GLU A 424 13.51 39.60 -9.72
CA GLU A 424 14.68 40.37 -9.28
C GLU A 424 15.80 39.46 -8.74
N SER A 425 16.97 39.56 -9.35
CA SER A 425 18.17 38.75 -9.09
C SER A 425 18.79 38.88 -7.67
N ASN A 426 18.15 39.62 -6.75
CA ASN A 426 18.75 40.02 -5.47
C ASN A 426 18.03 39.47 -4.21
N VAL A 427 17.09 38.53 -4.33
CA VAL A 427 16.50 37.87 -3.15
C VAL A 427 17.33 36.64 -2.77
N THR A 428 18.15 36.76 -1.73
CA THR A 428 18.85 35.62 -1.12
C THR A 428 17.95 34.96 -0.09
N TYR A 429 17.51 33.73 -0.36
CA TYR A 429 16.80 32.91 0.63
C TYR A 429 17.78 32.24 1.60
N GLU A 430 17.34 32.03 2.83
CA GLU A 430 18.09 31.21 3.79
C GLU A 430 18.22 29.77 3.29
N CYS A 431 19.42 29.20 3.40
CA CYS A 431 19.67 27.82 3.00
C CYS A 431 18.87 26.83 3.87
N GLY A 432 18.25 25.82 3.26
CA GLY A 432 17.39 24.85 3.93
C GLY A 432 15.95 25.32 4.17
N SER A 433 15.60 26.56 3.78
CA SER A 433 14.24 27.08 3.93
C SER A 433 13.27 26.53 2.88
N TYR A 434 11.98 26.55 3.21
CA TYR A 434 10.89 26.14 2.31
C TYR A 434 10.94 26.85 0.94
N ARG A 435 11.34 28.13 0.94
CA ARG A 435 11.44 28.96 -0.27
C ARG A 435 12.62 28.55 -1.14
N GLN A 436 13.79 28.32 -0.54
CA GLN A 436 15.00 27.92 -1.25
C GLN A 436 14.85 26.52 -1.87
N LEU A 437 14.21 25.59 -1.16
CA LEU A 437 13.93 24.23 -1.63
C LEU A 437 12.82 24.15 -2.70
N GLN A 438 12.22 25.28 -3.05
CA GLN A 438 11.15 25.39 -4.05
C GLN A 438 9.92 24.53 -3.73
N TYR A 439 9.54 24.43 -2.45
CA TYR A 439 8.39 23.63 -2.00
C TYR A 439 7.02 24.26 -2.30
N TRP A 440 6.97 25.32 -3.11
CA TRP A 440 5.76 26.11 -3.40
C TRP A 440 4.54 25.30 -3.88
N SER A 441 4.77 24.18 -4.58
CA SER A 441 3.70 23.28 -5.03
C SER A 441 3.03 22.52 -3.88
N ASN A 442 3.68 22.44 -2.72
CA ASN A 442 3.20 21.75 -1.53
C ASN A 442 2.43 22.72 -0.64
N ASN A 443 1.23 23.09 -1.08
CA ASN A 443 0.32 24.03 -0.41
C ASN A 443 -1.04 23.40 -0.07
N PHE A 444 -1.91 24.17 0.59
CA PHE A 444 -3.28 23.77 0.94
C PHE A 444 -4.34 24.51 0.09
N ASP A 445 -3.99 24.92 -1.14
CA ASP A 445 -4.90 25.73 -1.97
C ASP A 445 -5.96 24.90 -2.68
N ASP A 446 -5.58 23.70 -3.11
CA ASP A 446 -6.43 22.71 -3.75
C ASP A 446 -6.33 21.34 -3.08
N PHE A 447 -7.34 20.50 -3.32
CA PHE A 447 -7.45 19.20 -2.68
C PHE A 447 -6.31 18.25 -3.07
N ALA A 448 -5.80 18.34 -4.31
CA ALA A 448 -4.73 17.46 -4.77
C ALA A 448 -3.38 17.87 -4.16
N ALA A 449 -3.05 19.17 -4.15
CA ALA A 449 -1.86 19.67 -3.46
C ALA A 449 -1.92 19.35 -1.95
N THR A 450 -3.09 19.51 -1.33
CA THR A 450 -3.28 19.17 0.08
C THR A 450 -2.98 17.70 0.38
N ILE A 451 -3.45 16.78 -0.47
CA ILE A 451 -3.13 15.35 -0.33
C ILE A 451 -1.62 15.11 -0.43
N MET A 452 -0.92 15.81 -1.33
CA MET A 452 0.53 15.71 -1.45
C MET A 452 1.24 16.21 -0.19
N VAL A 453 0.83 17.33 0.39
CA VAL A 453 1.38 17.82 1.67
C VAL A 453 1.16 16.79 2.79
N LEU A 454 -0.05 16.25 2.91
CA LEU A 454 -0.36 15.25 3.93
C LEU A 454 0.47 13.97 3.74
N TRP A 455 0.70 13.56 2.50
CA TRP A 455 1.58 12.44 2.16
C TRP A 455 3.03 12.71 2.55
N ASP A 456 3.57 13.86 2.17
CA ASP A 456 4.96 14.24 2.47
C ASP A 456 5.20 14.30 3.99
N VAL A 457 4.26 14.86 4.76
CA VAL A 457 4.34 14.89 6.23
C VAL A 457 4.15 13.49 6.84
N MET A 458 3.33 12.61 6.24
CA MET A 458 3.17 11.21 6.69
C MET A 458 4.46 10.39 6.52
N VAL A 459 5.28 10.69 5.51
CA VAL A 459 6.60 10.05 5.31
C VAL A 459 7.62 10.55 6.35
N VAL A 460 7.36 11.69 7.01
CA VAL A 460 8.13 12.27 8.13
C VAL A 460 9.49 12.85 7.72
N ASN A 461 9.90 12.74 6.46
CA ASN A 461 11.15 13.35 6.00
C ASN A 461 10.98 14.86 5.76
N ASN A 462 11.97 15.66 6.16
CA ASN A 462 11.99 17.12 6.02
C ASN A 462 10.72 17.84 6.53
N TRP A 463 9.92 17.20 7.39
CA TRP A 463 8.63 17.77 7.82
C TRP A 463 8.80 19.04 8.66
N MET A 464 9.97 19.23 9.31
CA MET A 464 10.32 20.44 10.04
C MET A 464 10.29 21.71 9.17
N VAL A 465 10.59 21.58 7.88
CA VAL A 465 10.55 22.71 6.93
C VAL A 465 9.11 23.20 6.76
N PHE A 466 8.14 22.28 6.73
CA PHE A 466 6.72 22.63 6.70
C PHE A 466 6.27 23.26 8.02
N LEU A 467 6.68 22.68 9.14
CA LEU A 467 6.33 23.22 10.46
C LEU A 467 6.77 24.68 10.61
N GLU A 468 8.01 25.00 10.19
CA GLU A 468 8.54 26.35 10.28
C GLU A 468 7.90 27.30 9.26
N ALA A 469 7.68 26.84 8.02
CA ALA A 469 7.02 27.66 7.00
C ALA A 469 5.60 28.08 7.41
N TYR A 470 4.79 27.14 7.91
CA TYR A 470 3.42 27.43 8.32
C TYR A 470 3.35 28.15 9.67
N ARG A 471 4.32 27.97 10.58
CA ARG A 471 4.46 28.82 11.76
C ARG A 471 4.72 30.27 11.36
N ALA A 472 5.70 30.50 10.49
CA ALA A 472 6.10 31.83 10.06
C ALA A 472 4.99 32.55 9.28
N ALA A 473 4.20 31.81 8.50
CA ALA A 473 3.13 32.37 7.68
C ALA A 473 1.80 32.56 8.43
N THR A 474 1.53 31.81 9.51
CA THR A 474 0.27 31.91 10.27
C THR A 474 0.49 32.27 11.75
N SER A 475 0.77 31.26 12.57
CA SER A 475 1.04 31.38 14.00
C SER A 475 1.65 30.09 14.53
N ALA A 476 2.16 30.11 15.76
CA ALA A 476 2.65 28.91 16.45
C ALA A 476 1.58 27.83 16.67
N TRP A 477 0.28 28.14 16.54
CA TRP A 477 -0.79 27.15 16.67
C TRP A 477 -0.87 26.19 15.47
N SER A 478 -0.25 26.51 14.34
CA SER A 478 -0.16 25.61 13.16
C SER A 478 0.54 24.30 13.51
N TYR A 479 1.47 24.32 14.46
CA TYR A 479 2.11 23.14 15.00
C TYR A 479 1.11 22.08 15.49
N LEU A 480 -0.01 22.48 16.11
CA LEU A 480 -1.01 21.52 16.61
C LEU A 480 -1.61 20.69 15.48
N TYR A 481 -1.86 21.32 14.32
CA TYR A 481 -2.40 20.63 13.16
C TYR A 481 -1.44 19.55 12.66
N PHE A 482 -0.16 19.91 12.43
CA PHE A 482 0.82 18.96 11.93
C PHE A 482 1.19 17.87 12.94
N VAL A 483 1.29 18.20 14.23
CA VAL A 483 1.53 17.20 15.29
C VAL A 483 0.33 16.26 15.44
N ALA A 484 -0.91 16.76 15.33
CA ALA A 484 -2.10 15.92 15.33
C ALA A 484 -2.14 14.99 14.11
N TRP A 485 -1.82 15.50 12.92
CA TRP A 485 -1.70 14.69 11.71
C TRP A 485 -0.64 13.62 11.85
N TRP A 486 0.57 13.96 12.32
CA TRP A 486 1.65 13.01 12.57
C TRP A 486 1.24 11.92 13.56
N LEU A 487 0.57 12.29 14.66
CA LEU A 487 0.09 11.31 15.64
C LEU A 487 -0.95 10.36 15.02
N ILE A 488 -1.90 10.86 14.24
CA ILE A 488 -2.93 9.98 13.67
C ILE A 488 -2.37 9.14 12.51
N SER A 489 -1.61 9.74 11.60
CA SER A 489 -1.12 9.08 10.40
C SER A 489 0.07 8.15 10.68
N VAL A 490 1.10 8.62 11.36
CA VAL A 490 2.34 7.87 11.56
C VAL A 490 2.21 6.92 12.74
N ILE A 491 1.75 7.41 13.89
CA ILE A 491 1.69 6.58 15.10
C ILE A 491 0.57 5.56 15.03
N ILE A 492 -0.63 5.98 14.64
CA ILE A 492 -1.79 5.07 14.68
C ILE A 492 -1.89 4.30 13.37
N VAL A 493 -2.03 5.02 12.24
CA VAL A 493 -2.32 4.41 10.95
C VAL A 493 -1.17 3.56 10.42
N LEU A 494 0.08 4.04 10.36
CA LEU A 494 1.20 3.23 9.83
C LEU A 494 1.52 2.02 10.71
N ASN A 495 1.43 2.15 12.04
CA ASN A 495 1.62 1.00 12.94
C ASN A 495 0.49 -0.02 12.81
N LEU A 496 -0.76 0.44 12.68
CA LEU A 496 -1.90 -0.44 12.41
C LEU A 496 -1.76 -1.14 11.05
N PHE A 497 -1.35 -0.41 10.03
CA PHE A 497 -1.07 -0.95 8.70
C PHE A 497 0.01 -2.04 8.76
N THR A 498 1.13 -1.77 9.45
CA THR A 498 2.23 -2.73 9.64
C THR A 498 1.76 -3.98 10.39
N ALA A 499 0.97 -3.82 11.44
CA ALA A 499 0.41 -4.93 12.21
C ALA A 499 -0.46 -5.84 11.33
N LEU A 500 -1.34 -5.25 10.52
CA LEU A 500 -2.22 -5.98 9.61
C LEU A 500 -1.45 -6.69 8.49
N ILE A 501 -0.41 -6.05 7.94
CA ILE A 501 0.47 -6.70 6.96
C ILE A 501 1.15 -7.90 7.58
N MET A 502 1.70 -7.74 8.79
CA MET A 502 2.42 -8.82 9.47
C MET A 502 1.48 -10.00 9.75
N GLU A 503 0.26 -9.76 10.26
CA GLU A 503 -0.72 -10.83 10.51
C GLU A 503 -1.12 -11.55 9.22
N ASN A 504 -1.42 -10.81 8.14
CA ASN A 504 -1.77 -11.41 6.84
C ASN A 504 -0.58 -12.13 6.20
N PHE A 505 0.64 -11.62 6.36
CA PHE A 505 1.84 -12.21 5.80
C PHE A 505 2.22 -13.50 6.51
N ILE A 506 2.26 -13.49 7.85
CA ILE A 506 2.48 -14.70 8.66
C ILE A 506 1.44 -15.76 8.28
N MET A 507 0.17 -15.38 8.22
CA MET A 507 -0.93 -16.27 7.85
C MET A 507 -0.71 -16.93 6.48
N LYS A 508 -0.34 -16.15 5.45
CA LYS A 508 -0.11 -16.69 4.10
C LYS A 508 1.20 -17.46 3.99
N TRP A 509 2.21 -17.09 4.75
CA TRP A 509 3.49 -17.78 4.79
C TRP A 509 3.33 -19.17 5.39
N ASP A 510 2.65 -19.28 6.54
CA ASP A 510 2.33 -20.56 7.18
C ASP A 510 1.49 -21.45 6.26
N ARG A 511 0.50 -20.88 5.54
CA ARG A 511 -0.25 -21.61 4.50
C ARG A 511 0.67 -22.24 3.46
N HIS A 512 1.65 -21.49 2.96
CA HIS A 512 2.57 -21.99 1.94
C HIS A 512 3.49 -23.08 2.47
N GLN A 513 3.95 -22.99 3.71
CA GLN A 513 4.76 -24.03 4.35
C GLN A 513 3.96 -25.32 4.51
N ILE A 514 2.76 -25.25 5.08
CA ILE A 514 1.86 -26.42 5.26
C ILE A 514 1.55 -27.07 3.91
N GLN A 515 1.30 -26.26 2.87
CA GLN A 515 1.01 -26.80 1.55
C GLN A 515 2.22 -27.47 0.89
N GLN A 516 3.43 -26.95 1.11
CA GLN A 516 4.66 -27.59 0.63
C GLN A 516 4.93 -28.91 1.36
N GLU A 517 4.70 -28.97 2.67
CA GLU A 517 4.80 -30.21 3.46
C GLU A 517 3.78 -31.24 2.99
N ALA A 518 2.51 -30.85 2.80
CA ALA A 518 1.47 -31.74 2.28
C ALA A 518 1.77 -32.27 0.86
N GLU A 519 2.30 -31.41 -0.02
CA GLU A 519 2.78 -31.82 -1.35
C GLU A 519 3.91 -32.86 -1.25
N ALA A 520 4.81 -32.74 -0.26
CA ALA A 520 5.89 -33.69 -0.03
C ALA A 520 5.41 -35.04 0.53
N PHE A 521 4.32 -35.06 1.31
CA PHE A 521 3.75 -36.28 1.90
C PHE A 521 2.70 -36.98 1.02
N HIS A 522 2.47 -36.52 -0.22
CA HIS A 522 1.42 -37.05 -1.12
C HIS A 522 0.03 -37.13 -0.47
N THR A 523 -0.23 -36.33 0.57
CA THR A 523 -1.55 -36.22 1.18
C THR A 523 -2.31 -35.11 0.45
N PRO A 524 -3.51 -35.39 -0.12
CA PRO A 524 -4.30 -34.35 -0.77
C PRO A 524 -4.91 -33.42 0.29
N VAL A 525 -4.12 -32.46 0.79
CA VAL A 525 -4.61 -31.41 1.68
C VAL A 525 -5.24 -30.31 0.82
N THR A 526 -6.57 -30.33 0.73
CA THR A 526 -7.36 -29.29 0.07
C THR A 526 -7.64 -28.15 1.06
N LEU A 527 -6.61 -27.38 1.42
CA LEU A 527 -6.75 -26.13 2.19
C LEU A 527 -7.23 -25.01 1.26
N ASN A 528 -8.50 -25.10 0.87
CA ASN A 528 -9.04 -24.30 -0.22
C ASN A 528 -9.71 -23.00 0.25
N SER A 529 -10.03 -22.83 1.54
CA SER A 529 -10.70 -21.63 2.06
C SER A 529 -9.90 -20.96 3.18
N VAL A 530 -9.98 -19.62 3.27
CA VAL A 530 -9.51 -18.85 4.45
C VAL A 530 -10.12 -19.43 5.73
N HIS A 531 -11.33 -19.97 5.62
CA HIS A 531 -12.06 -20.61 6.70
C HIS A 531 -11.43 -21.93 7.20
N ASP A 532 -10.94 -22.76 6.28
CA ASP A 532 -10.32 -24.05 6.61
C ASP A 532 -8.95 -23.87 7.28
N MET A 533 -8.26 -22.76 6.99
CA MET A 533 -6.98 -22.40 7.61
C MET A 533 -7.11 -22.16 9.11
N PHE A 534 -8.19 -21.49 9.49
CA PHE A 534 -8.50 -21.22 10.88
C PHE A 534 -9.35 -22.31 11.52
N ARG A 535 -9.78 -23.35 10.81
CA ARG A 535 -10.65 -24.39 11.38
C ARG A 535 -10.04 -25.07 12.61
N GLY A 536 -8.72 -25.18 12.67
CA GLY A 536 -7.99 -25.67 13.85
C GLY A 536 -7.83 -24.65 15.00
N LEU A 537 -7.98 -23.35 14.71
CA LEU A 537 -7.88 -22.24 15.68
C LEU A 537 -9.25 -21.68 16.08
N LEU A 538 -10.28 -21.90 15.25
CA LEU A 538 -11.65 -21.47 15.44
C LEU A 538 -12.35 -22.52 16.28
N LYS A 539 -12.93 -22.06 17.38
CA LYS A 539 -13.71 -22.93 18.26
C LYS A 539 -15.06 -23.17 17.61
N GLU A 540 -15.35 -24.41 17.19
CA GLU A 540 -16.71 -24.75 16.77
C GLU A 540 -17.66 -24.55 17.97
N PRO A 541 -18.71 -23.72 17.83
CA PRO A 541 -19.64 -23.48 18.92
C PRO A 541 -20.40 -24.78 19.23
N ALA A 542 -20.54 -25.10 20.51
CA ALA A 542 -21.26 -26.30 20.92
C ALA A 542 -22.75 -26.16 20.58
N ASP A 543 -23.40 -27.26 20.19
CA ASP A 543 -24.81 -27.26 19.83
C ASP A 543 -25.72 -26.72 20.95
N ASN A 544 -25.37 -26.99 22.21
CA ASN A 544 -26.07 -26.47 23.39
C ASN A 544 -25.93 -24.94 23.53
N GLU A 545 -24.75 -24.40 23.18
CA GLU A 545 -24.48 -22.96 23.24
C GLU A 545 -25.28 -22.21 22.15
N LEU A 546 -25.35 -22.79 20.95
CA LEU A 546 -26.19 -22.28 19.86
C LEU A 546 -27.67 -22.30 20.24
N LEU A 547 -28.16 -23.40 20.83
CA LEU A 547 -29.56 -23.50 21.29
C LEU A 547 -29.88 -22.49 22.40
N MET A 548 -28.98 -22.29 23.36
CA MET A 548 -29.14 -21.30 24.41
C MET A 548 -29.23 -19.88 23.85
N GLN A 549 -28.36 -19.52 22.88
CA GLN A 549 -28.42 -18.24 22.20
C GLN A 549 -29.71 -18.06 21.38
N LEU A 550 -30.22 -19.11 20.75
CA LEU A 550 -31.48 -19.08 20.00
C LEU A 550 -32.69 -18.86 20.92
N CYS A 551 -32.72 -19.53 22.08
CA CYS A 551 -33.79 -19.37 23.08
C CYS A 551 -33.83 -17.95 23.69
N LEU A 552 -32.69 -17.24 23.72
CA LEU A 552 -32.59 -15.87 24.20
C LEU A 552 -32.87 -14.82 23.11
N HIS A 553 -33.07 -15.22 21.86
CA HIS A 553 -33.15 -14.30 20.72
C HIS A 553 -34.55 -13.68 20.59
N GLN A 554 -34.63 -12.34 20.69
CA GLN A 554 -35.90 -11.56 20.74
C GLN A 554 -36.90 -11.84 19.61
N HIS A 555 -36.41 -12.18 18.42
CA HIS A 555 -37.23 -12.39 17.21
C HIS A 555 -37.52 -13.87 16.91
N LEU A 556 -36.97 -14.79 17.69
CA LEU A 556 -37.21 -16.22 17.52
C LEU A 556 -38.08 -16.70 18.68
N THR A 557 -39.40 -16.54 18.56
CA THR A 557 -40.35 -17.15 19.50
C THR A 557 -40.40 -18.65 19.25
N LEU A 558 -39.42 -19.35 19.77
CA LEU A 558 -39.54 -20.77 20.02
C LEU A 558 -40.52 -20.90 21.19
N GLU A 559 -41.81 -21.08 20.91
CA GLU A 559 -42.77 -21.44 21.97
C GLU A 559 -42.20 -22.63 22.74
N ARG A 560 -42.27 -22.48 24.07
CA ARG A 560 -41.51 -23.21 25.08
C ARG A 560 -42.00 -24.64 25.25
#